data_AF-A0A3S8ZU00-F1
#
_entry.id   AF-A0A3S8ZU00-F1
#
_cell.length_a   1.000
_cell.length_b   1.000
_cell.length_c   1.000
_cell.angle_alpha   90.00
_cell.angle_beta   90.00
_cell.angle_gamma   90.00
#
_symmetry.space_group_name_H-M   'P 1'
#
loop_
_entity.id
_entity.type
_entity.pdbx_description
1 polymer ?
#
loop_
_entity_poly.entity_id
_entity_poly.type
_entity_poly.pdbx_seq_one_letter_code
_entity_poly.pdbx_strand_id
1 'polypeptide(L)'
;MALAKACFNQQQEALAEVVVRDLLRNSHDDLNLAAKITTLYRQHGHQDQAEQLIKENSASIVALNNEAVKMARSGDLAGAAELFIRAATDMPGNIQVLLNTVNALLAYSNQHGWHQEWMQLSHNYLLRIHNLDPGNGRGLQLREFFRKTKQRYDISE
;
A
#
# COMPACT_ATOMS: atom_id res chain seq x y z
N MET A 1 13.47 -9.55 5.72
CA MET A 1 13.67 -10.98 6.05
C MET A 1 14.93 -11.27 6.87
N ALA A 2 16.13 -10.83 6.46
CA ALA A 2 17.37 -11.13 7.19
C ALA A 2 17.34 -10.69 8.67
N LEU A 3 16.81 -9.49 8.94
CA LEU A 3 16.65 -8.98 10.31
C LEU A 3 15.70 -9.82 11.17
N ALA A 4 14.53 -10.21 10.64
CA ALA A 4 13.59 -11.07 11.37
C ALA A 4 14.23 -12.41 11.75
N LYS A 5 14.99 -13.02 10.83
CA LYS A 5 15.74 -14.25 11.09
C LYS A 5 16.80 -14.05 12.19
N ALA A 6 17.53 -12.94 12.16
CA ALA A 6 18.52 -12.63 13.19
C ALA A 6 17.88 -12.42 14.58
N CYS A 7 16.68 -11.84 14.65
CA CYS A 7 15.95 -11.65 15.90
C CYS A 7 15.51 -13.00 16.50
N PHE A 8 14.94 -13.89 15.68
CA PHE A 8 14.56 -15.24 16.12
C PHE A 8 15.75 -16.07 16.61
N ASN A 9 16.89 -16.03 15.90
CA ASN A 9 18.11 -16.71 16.32
C ASN A 9 18.65 -16.22 17.68
N GLN A 10 18.34 -14.98 18.06
CA GLN A 10 18.73 -14.36 19.33
C GLN A 10 17.61 -14.44 20.38
N GLN A 11 16.56 -15.25 20.16
CA GLN A 11 15.40 -15.36 21.05
C GLN A 11 14.67 -14.03 21.29
N GLN A 12 14.81 -13.06 20.38
CA GLN A 12 14.14 -11.76 20.42
C GLN A 12 12.84 -11.82 19.61
N GLU A 13 11.92 -12.70 20.02
CA GLU A 13 10.70 -13.01 19.27
C GLU A 13 9.79 -11.80 19.07
N ALA A 14 9.62 -10.96 20.10
CA ALA A 14 8.82 -9.73 20.01
C ALA A 14 9.36 -8.76 18.94
N LEU A 15 10.69 -8.62 18.84
CA LEU A 15 11.30 -7.79 17.81
C LEU A 15 11.15 -8.42 16.42
N ALA A 16 11.27 -9.75 16.34
CA ALA A 16 11.03 -10.48 15.10
C ALA A 16 9.60 -10.29 14.59
N GLU A 17 8.60 -10.30 15.48
CA GLU A 17 7.22 -10.03 15.15
C GLU A 17 7.03 -8.61 14.60
N VAL A 18 7.59 -7.58 15.26
CA VAL A 18 7.51 -6.20 14.77
C VAL A 18 8.06 -6.08 13.35
N VAL A 19 9.22 -6.69 13.09
CA VAL A 19 9.84 -6.70 11.75
C VAL A 19 8.97 -7.45 10.75
N VAL A 20 8.37 -8.57 11.14
CA VAL A 20 7.51 -9.38 10.26
C VAL A 20 6.21 -8.64 9.93
N ARG A 21 5.58 -7.99 10.91
CA ARG A 21 4.42 -7.11 10.67
C ARG A 21 4.77 -5.97 9.71
N ASP A 22 5.95 -5.37 9.86
CA ASP A 22 6.43 -4.34 8.93
C ASP A 22 6.67 -4.86 7.50
N LEU A 23 7.19 -6.08 7.36
CA LEU A 23 7.36 -6.71 6.05
C LEU A 23 6.01 -7.03 5.42
N LEU A 24 5.06 -7.58 6.18
CA LEU A 24 3.72 -7.94 5.71
C LEU A 24 2.93 -6.70 5.27
N ARG A 25 2.93 -5.62 6.07
CA ARG A 25 2.18 -4.40 5.74
C ARG A 25 2.68 -3.74 4.47
N ASN A 26 3.99 -3.83 4.20
CA ASN A 26 4.64 -3.23 3.03
C ASN A 26 4.72 -4.17 1.82
N SER A 27 4.14 -5.37 1.91
CA SER A 27 4.11 -6.33 0.81
C SER A 27 2.68 -6.64 0.42
N HIS A 28 2.39 -6.62 -0.87
CA HIS A 28 1.05 -6.93 -1.38
C HIS A 28 1.01 -8.33 -1.97
N ASP A 29 0.13 -9.19 -1.45
CA ASP A 29 -0.16 -10.56 -1.93
C ASP A 29 1.10 -11.35 -2.32
N ASP A 30 2.21 -11.11 -1.61
CA ASP A 30 3.48 -11.78 -1.84
C ASP A 30 3.43 -13.15 -1.15
N LEU A 31 2.88 -14.13 -1.87
CA LEU A 31 2.82 -15.52 -1.44
C LEU A 31 4.21 -16.07 -1.11
N ASN A 32 5.28 -15.58 -1.77
CA ASN A 32 6.64 -15.99 -1.47
C ASN A 32 7.10 -15.44 -0.12
N LEU A 33 6.78 -14.18 0.20
CA LEU A 33 7.06 -13.61 1.52
C LEU A 33 6.27 -14.33 2.61
N ALA A 34 4.97 -14.56 2.39
CA ALA A 34 4.13 -15.30 3.32
C ALA A 34 4.72 -16.69 3.61
N ALA A 35 5.09 -17.45 2.57
CA ALA A 35 5.71 -18.77 2.71
C ALA A 35 7.05 -18.72 3.47
N LYS A 36 7.88 -17.69 3.22
CA LYS A 36 9.15 -17.49 3.94
C LYS A 36 8.91 -17.17 5.41
N ILE A 37 7.91 -16.36 5.74
CA ILE A 37 7.52 -16.04 7.12
C ILE A 37 7.00 -17.29 7.83
N THR A 38 6.08 -18.04 7.22
CA THR A 38 5.56 -19.30 7.79
C THR A 38 6.69 -20.29 8.06
N THR A 39 7.65 -20.41 7.13
CA THR A 39 8.82 -21.30 7.31
C THR A 39 9.70 -20.83 8.46
N LEU A 40 9.97 -19.52 8.57
CA LEU A 40 10.76 -18.95 9.66
C LEU A 40 10.10 -19.23 11.01
N TYR A 41 8.82 -18.93 11.17
CA TYR A 41 8.12 -19.18 12.43
C TYR A 41 7.99 -20.67 12.76
N ARG A 42 7.76 -21.53 11.77
CA ARG A 42 7.71 -22.99 11.95
C ARG A 42 9.02 -23.54 12.52
N GLN A 43 10.17 -23.04 12.06
CA GLN A 43 11.49 -23.45 12.59
C GLN A 43 11.66 -23.16 14.08
N HIS A 44 10.89 -22.21 14.61
CA HIS A 44 10.91 -21.81 16.01
C HIS A 44 9.65 -22.27 16.78
N GLY A 45 8.80 -23.11 16.20
CA GLY A 45 7.61 -23.65 16.85
C GLY A 45 6.37 -22.73 16.88
N HIS A 46 6.40 -21.62 16.13
CA HIS A 46 5.38 -20.55 16.18
C HIS A 46 4.52 -20.47 14.91
N GLN A 47 4.26 -21.60 14.25
CA GLN A 47 3.56 -21.61 12.96
C GLN A 47 2.19 -20.91 13.00
N ASP A 48 1.38 -21.18 14.03
CA ASP A 48 0.03 -20.61 14.18
C ASP A 48 0.07 -19.08 14.25
N GLN A 49 1.09 -18.52 14.91
CA GLN A 49 1.30 -17.08 14.99
C GLN A 49 1.59 -16.47 13.61
N ALA A 50 2.40 -17.12 12.78
CA ALA A 50 2.64 -16.65 11.42
C ALA A 50 1.37 -16.63 10.57
N GLU A 51 0.56 -17.70 10.64
CA GLU A 51 -0.70 -17.80 9.91
C GLU A 51 -1.67 -16.70 10.35
N GLN A 52 -1.74 -16.43 11.65
CA GLN A 52 -2.55 -15.34 12.20
C GLN A 52 -2.07 -13.96 11.72
N LEU A 53 -0.76 -13.69 11.75
CA LEU A 53 -0.18 -12.41 11.28
C LEU A 53 -0.48 -12.16 9.79
N ILE A 54 -0.33 -13.17 8.95
CA ILE A 54 -0.61 -13.09 7.51
C ILE A 54 -2.11 -12.81 7.29
N LYS A 55 -2.98 -13.54 8.00
CA LYS A 55 -4.44 -13.38 7.92
C LYS A 55 -4.89 -11.98 8.37
N GLU A 56 -4.36 -11.47 9.48
CA GLU A 56 -4.64 -10.13 9.99
C GLU A 56 -4.25 -9.05 8.98
N ASN A 57 -3.06 -9.16 8.39
CA ASN A 57 -2.59 -8.22 7.39
C ASN A 57 -3.52 -8.19 6.16
N SER A 58 -3.85 -9.36 5.60
CA SER A 58 -4.78 -9.44 4.47
C SER A 58 -6.16 -8.88 4.81
N ALA A 59 -6.68 -9.18 6.00
CA ALA A 59 -7.98 -8.67 6.45
C ALA A 59 -7.98 -7.14 6.60
N SER A 60 -6.90 -6.55 7.11
CA SER A 60 -6.74 -5.09 7.26
C SER A 60 -6.80 -4.37 5.90
N ILE A 61 -6.10 -4.88 4.89
CA ILE A 61 -6.13 -4.31 3.53
C ILE A 61 -7.52 -4.41 2.89
N VAL A 62 -8.21 -5.54 3.09
CA VAL A 62 -9.59 -5.72 2.61
C VAL A 62 -10.54 -4.74 3.29
N ALA A 63 -10.41 -4.57 4.61
CA ALA A 63 -11.23 -3.62 5.37
C ALA A 63 -11.02 -2.18 4.89
N LEU A 64 -9.76 -1.76 4.71
CA LEU A 64 -9.39 -0.43 4.17
C LEU A 64 -10.07 -0.17 2.81
N ASN A 65 -9.97 -1.13 1.88
CA ASN A 65 -10.56 -0.99 0.55
C ASN A 65 -12.09 -0.92 0.61
N ASN A 66 -12.72 -1.75 1.43
CA ASN A 66 -14.18 -1.77 1.58
C ASN A 66 -14.70 -0.44 2.16
N GLU A 67 -13.98 0.12 3.14
CA GLU A 67 -14.32 1.41 3.73
C GLU A 67 -14.19 2.54 2.71
N ALA A 68 -13.08 2.60 1.97
CA ALA A 68 -12.89 3.60 0.92
C ALA A 68 -13.95 3.50 -0.20
N VAL A 69 -14.30 2.28 -0.63
CA VAL A 69 -15.36 2.06 -1.63
C VAL A 69 -16.71 2.51 -1.10
N LYS A 70 -17.01 2.26 0.18
CA LYS A 70 -18.25 2.73 0.82
C LYS A 70 -18.33 4.25 0.81
N MET A 71 -17.27 4.93 1.22
CA MET A 71 -17.17 6.41 1.21
C MET A 71 -17.37 6.96 -0.21
N ALA A 72 -16.66 6.40 -1.20
CA ALA A 72 -16.79 6.84 -2.59
C ALA A 72 -18.22 6.65 -3.13
N ARG A 73 -18.87 5.52 -2.81
CA ARG A 73 -20.26 5.25 -3.23
C ARG A 73 -21.28 6.18 -2.57
N SER A 74 -21.01 6.68 -1.37
CA SER A 74 -21.84 7.71 -0.73
C SER A 74 -21.52 9.14 -1.22
N GLY A 75 -20.60 9.31 -2.17
CA GLY A 75 -20.17 10.61 -2.69
C GLY A 75 -19.04 11.27 -1.89
N ASP A 76 -18.55 10.63 -0.83
CA ASP A 76 -17.44 11.12 -0.02
C ASP A 76 -16.08 10.70 -0.61
N LEU A 77 -15.75 11.31 -1.75
CA LEU A 77 -14.46 11.08 -2.41
C LEU A 77 -13.29 11.68 -1.63
N ALA A 78 -13.52 12.77 -0.89
CA ALA A 78 -12.49 13.40 -0.08
C ALA A 78 -12.08 12.50 1.10
N GLY A 79 -13.06 11.97 1.86
CA GLY A 79 -12.81 11.03 2.95
C GLY A 79 -12.13 9.76 2.48
N ALA A 80 -12.56 9.21 1.32
CA ALA A 80 -11.89 8.06 0.72
C ALA A 80 -10.41 8.35 0.36
N ALA A 81 -10.13 9.53 -0.19
CA ALA A 81 -8.77 9.95 -0.52
C ALA A 81 -7.91 10.11 0.74
N GLU A 82 -8.41 10.78 1.78
CA GLU A 82 -7.70 10.93 3.06
C GLU A 82 -7.40 9.60 3.73
N LEU A 83 -8.36 8.66 3.73
CA LEU A 83 -8.18 7.32 4.25
C LEU A 83 -7.00 6.62 3.56
N PHE A 84 -6.93 6.68 2.24
CA PHE A 84 -5.83 6.11 1.48
C PHE A 84 -4.50 6.83 1.70
N ILE A 85 -4.48 8.17 1.82
CA ILE A 85 -3.26 8.92 2.15
C ILE A 85 -2.67 8.45 3.48
N ARG A 86 -3.51 8.28 4.52
CA ARG A 86 -3.07 7.77 5.82
C ARG A 86 -2.49 6.36 5.68
N ALA A 87 -3.19 5.48 4.98
CA ALA A 87 -2.71 4.11 4.71
C ALA A 87 -1.38 4.09 3.93
N ALA A 88 -1.20 4.96 2.93
CA ALA A 88 0.04 5.07 2.16
C ALA A 88 1.21 5.62 2.99
N THR A 89 0.91 6.38 4.04
CA THR A 89 1.90 6.86 5.00
C THR A 89 2.36 5.73 5.92
N ASP A 90 1.42 4.88 6.37
CA ASP A 90 1.71 3.75 7.26
C ASP A 90 2.34 2.55 6.53
N MET A 91 2.05 2.40 5.24
CA MET A 91 2.47 1.27 4.40
C MET A 91 3.16 1.76 3.12
N PRO A 92 4.28 2.50 3.23
CA PRO A 92 4.90 3.20 2.11
C PRO A 92 5.46 2.26 1.02
N GLY A 93 5.71 0.99 1.33
CA GLY A 93 6.14 -0.03 0.37
C GLY A 93 5.00 -0.80 -0.30
N ASN A 94 3.76 -0.65 0.19
CA ASN A 94 2.63 -1.42 -0.32
C ASN A 94 2.11 -0.83 -1.62
N ILE A 95 2.52 -1.42 -2.75
CA ILE A 95 2.17 -0.94 -4.10
C ILE A 95 0.65 -0.85 -4.29
N GLN A 96 -0.15 -1.78 -3.77
CA GLN A 96 -1.60 -1.73 -3.93
C GLN A 96 -2.20 -0.51 -3.24
N VAL A 97 -1.76 -0.22 -2.01
CA VAL A 97 -2.20 0.97 -1.27
C VAL A 97 -1.80 2.24 -2.01
N LEU A 98 -0.56 2.32 -2.51
CA LEU A 98 -0.10 3.46 -3.31
C LEU A 98 -0.94 3.64 -4.59
N LEU A 99 -1.20 2.57 -5.33
CA LEU A 99 -2.04 2.58 -6.55
C LEU A 99 -3.46 3.07 -6.24
N ASN A 100 -4.06 2.57 -5.17
CA ASN A 100 -5.41 2.96 -4.76
C ASN A 100 -5.46 4.43 -4.31
N THR A 101 -4.40 4.89 -3.63
CA THR A 101 -4.25 6.29 -3.23
C THR A 101 -4.20 7.20 -4.46
N VAL A 102 -3.32 6.92 -5.43
CA VAL A 102 -3.24 7.71 -6.67
C VAL A 102 -4.58 7.72 -7.41
N ASN A 103 -5.25 6.57 -7.52
CA ASN A 103 -6.58 6.49 -8.13
C ASN A 103 -7.59 7.41 -7.43
N ALA A 104 -7.66 7.40 -6.10
CA ALA A 104 -8.60 8.21 -5.34
C ALA A 104 -8.34 9.71 -5.53
N LEU A 105 -7.07 10.14 -5.48
CA LEU A 105 -6.67 11.54 -5.66
C LEU A 105 -6.97 12.05 -7.08
N LEU A 106 -6.71 11.22 -8.09
CA LEU A 106 -7.08 11.51 -9.48
C LEU A 106 -8.59 11.56 -9.67
N ALA A 107 -9.35 10.64 -9.08
CA ALA A 107 -10.81 10.61 -9.16
C ALA A 107 -11.42 11.88 -8.55
N TYR A 108 -10.96 12.27 -7.35
CA TYR A 108 -11.37 13.50 -6.71
C TYR A 108 -11.09 14.72 -7.60
N SER A 109 -9.85 14.85 -8.10
CA SER A 109 -9.43 16.00 -8.91
C SER A 109 -10.17 16.07 -10.25
N ASN A 110 -10.51 14.93 -10.86
CA ASN A 110 -11.28 14.90 -12.10
C ASN A 110 -12.75 15.31 -11.92
N GLN A 111 -13.30 15.17 -10.71
CA GLN A 111 -14.69 15.52 -10.39
C GLN A 111 -14.85 16.91 -9.77
N HIS A 112 -13.90 17.34 -8.92
CA HIS A 112 -14.04 18.57 -8.12
C HIS A 112 -13.13 19.71 -8.56
N GLY A 113 -12.26 19.48 -9.55
CA GLY A 113 -11.28 20.48 -9.98
C GLY A 113 -9.86 20.14 -9.52
N TRP A 114 -8.90 20.89 -10.04
CA TRP A 114 -7.49 20.69 -9.74
C TRP A 114 -7.17 20.93 -8.26
N HIS A 115 -6.68 19.90 -7.57
CA HIS A 115 -6.21 20.01 -6.18
C HIS A 115 -4.68 19.89 -6.11
N GLN A 116 -3.99 21.04 -6.01
CA GLN A 116 -2.53 21.12 -6.14
C GLN A 116 -1.76 20.13 -5.24
N GLU A 117 -2.08 20.09 -3.94
CA GLU A 117 -1.35 19.24 -2.99
C GLU A 117 -1.52 17.75 -3.27
N TRP A 118 -2.75 17.31 -3.57
CA TRP A 118 -3.07 15.92 -3.87
C TRP A 118 -2.52 15.48 -5.22
N MET A 119 -2.43 16.38 -6.19
CA MET A 119 -1.76 16.09 -7.45
C MET A 119 -0.25 15.98 -7.29
N GLN A 120 0.37 16.83 -6.48
CA GLN A 120 1.78 16.66 -6.12
C GLN A 120 2.03 15.34 -5.39
N LEU A 121 1.13 14.98 -4.46
CA LEU A 121 1.21 13.73 -3.72
C LEU A 121 1.04 12.51 -4.65
N SER A 122 0.11 12.59 -5.60
CA SER A 122 -0.09 11.58 -6.64
C SER A 122 1.18 11.35 -7.45
N HIS A 123 1.86 12.44 -7.86
CA HIS A 123 3.14 12.35 -8.56
C HIS A 123 4.21 11.64 -7.72
N ASN A 124 4.34 12.00 -6.44
CA ASN A 124 5.31 11.37 -5.54
C ASN A 124 5.05 9.87 -5.35
N TYR A 125 3.78 9.46 -5.22
CA TYR A 125 3.42 8.05 -5.13
C TYR A 125 3.64 7.29 -6.44
N LEU A 126 3.40 7.92 -7.59
CA LEU A 126 3.71 7.33 -8.90
C LEU A 126 5.21 7.08 -9.08
N LEU A 127 6.06 8.02 -8.66
CA LEU A 127 7.51 7.83 -8.63
C LEU A 127 7.91 6.68 -7.71
N ARG A 128 7.28 6.57 -6.53
CA ARG A 128 7.54 5.47 -5.60
C ARG A 128 7.11 4.11 -6.16
N ILE A 129 5.93 4.02 -6.78
CA ILE A 129 5.46 2.81 -7.47
C ILE A 129 6.47 2.41 -8.54
N HIS A 130 6.93 3.36 -9.35
CA HIS A 130 7.94 3.08 -10.39
C HIS A 130 9.26 2.58 -9.81
N ASN A 131 9.71 3.13 -8.68
CA ASN A 131 10.94 2.68 -8.03
C ASN A 131 10.81 1.27 -7.41
N LEU A 132 9.61 0.90 -6.92
CA LEU A 132 9.35 -0.40 -6.32
C LEU A 132 9.12 -1.48 -7.39
N ASP A 133 8.38 -1.15 -8.45
CA ASP A 133 8.05 -2.04 -9.55
C ASP A 133 7.91 -1.23 -10.86
N PRO A 134 9.01 -1.04 -11.61
CA PRO A 134 9.00 -0.27 -12.85
C PRO A 134 8.05 -0.81 -13.92
N GLY A 135 7.79 -2.13 -13.88
CA GLY A 135 6.95 -2.86 -14.83
C GLY A 135 5.48 -2.93 -14.42
N ASN A 136 5.08 -2.29 -13.31
CA ASN A 136 3.72 -2.38 -12.80
C ASN A 136 2.70 -1.81 -13.80
N GLY A 137 1.94 -2.68 -14.48
CA GLY A 137 1.00 -2.27 -15.53
C GLY A 137 -0.03 -1.24 -15.08
N ARG A 138 -0.57 -1.35 -13.85
CA ARG A 138 -1.52 -0.37 -13.29
C ARG A 138 -0.83 0.96 -12.97
N GLY A 139 0.41 0.92 -12.48
CA GLY A 139 1.22 2.11 -12.27
C GLY A 139 1.49 2.88 -13.57
N LEU A 140 1.81 2.16 -14.65
CA LEU A 140 1.98 2.75 -15.98
C LEU A 140 0.69 3.41 -16.48
N GLN A 141 -0.45 2.74 -16.33
CA GLN A 141 -1.77 3.30 -16.70
C GLN A 141 -2.10 4.57 -15.90
N LEU A 142 -1.83 4.57 -14.60
CA LEU A 142 -2.08 5.72 -13.74
C LEU A 142 -1.20 6.91 -14.07
N ARG A 143 0.05 6.69 -14.47
CA ARG A 143 0.90 7.76 -14.99
C ARG A 143 0.32 8.42 -16.23
N GLU A 144 -0.20 7.63 -17.17
CA GLU A 144 -0.87 8.19 -18.35
C GLU A 144 -2.15 8.95 -17.98
N PHE A 145 -2.94 8.46 -17.02
CA PHE A 145 -4.09 9.21 -16.52
C PHE A 145 -3.68 10.52 -15.84
N PHE A 146 -2.65 10.49 -15.00
CA PHE A 146 -2.11 11.69 -14.35
C PHE A 146 -1.67 12.74 -15.39
N ARG A 147 -0.94 12.32 -16.44
CA ARG A 147 -0.53 13.19 -17.53
C ARG A 147 -1.73 13.81 -18.26
N LYS A 148 -2.77 13.02 -18.55
CA LYS A 148 -4.00 13.51 -19.18
C LYS A 148 -4.76 14.48 -18.28
N THR A 149 -4.82 14.23 -16.97
CA THR A 149 -5.43 15.14 -16.00
C THR A 149 -4.66 16.46 -15.93
N LYS A 150 -3.32 16.46 -15.92
CA LYS A 150 -2.50 17.69 -16.05
C LYS A 150 -2.86 18.50 -17.29
N GLN A 151 -2.92 17.84 -18.45
CA GLN A 151 -3.28 18.49 -19.72
C GLN A 151 -4.68 19.09 -19.71
N ARG A 152 -5.66 18.41 -19.11
CA ARG A 152 -7.05 18.90 -18.99
C ARG A 152 -7.15 20.21 -18.20
N TYR A 153 -6.24 20.44 -17.25
CA TYR A 153 -6.23 21.62 -16.39
C TYR A 153 -5.12 22.62 -16.78
N ASP A 154 -4.53 22.48 -17.98
CA ASP A 154 -3.46 23.34 -18.50
C ASP A 154 -2.24 23.47 -17.57
N ILE A 155 -1.99 22.45 -16.75
CA ILE A 155 -0.83 22.39 -15.85
C ILE A 155 0.37 21.86 -16.63
N SER A 156 1.31 22.76 -16.92
CA SER A 156 2.57 22.45 -17.61
C SER A 156 3.52 21.61 -16.73
N GLU A 157 4.55 21.01 -17.33
CA GLU A 157 5.63 20.30 -16.62
C GLU A 157 6.49 21.22 -15.77
#